data_AF-A0A3N0DTF7-F1
#
_entry.id   AF-A0A3N0DTF7-F1
#
_cell.length_a   1.000
_cell.length_b   1.000
_cell.length_c   1.000
_cell.angle_alpha   90.00
_cell.angle_beta   90.00
_cell.angle_gamma   90.00
#
_symmetry.space_group_name_H-M   'P 1'
#
loop_
_entity.id
_entity.type
_entity.pdbx_description
1 polymer ?
#
loop_
_entity_poly.entity_id
_entity_poly.type
_entity_poly.pdbx_seq_one_letter_code
_entity_poly.pdbx_strand_id
1 'polypeptide(L)'
;MAFFGWSVLFFVFVDELLAIAAAVTWGDYQGGALLAVAAGVVTVVGWALFASPKARFGGRITRPLGKAIVFTLATIGLWVSDHHPQAIAFAVFSVLINALAQLPSIKVLVRD
;
A
#
# COMPACT_ATOMS: atom_id res chain seq x y z
N MET A 1 -9.93 -20.84 -10.36
CA MET A 1 -9.23 -19.68 -10.96
C MET A 1 -9.81 -18.35 -10.47
N ALA A 2 -11.12 -18.11 -10.59
CA ALA A 2 -11.74 -16.86 -10.11
C ALA A 2 -11.53 -16.62 -8.60
N PHE A 3 -11.79 -17.63 -7.74
CA PHE A 3 -11.59 -17.52 -6.29
C PHE A 3 -10.17 -17.06 -5.93
N PHE A 4 -9.14 -17.69 -6.51
CA PHE A 4 -7.74 -17.30 -6.31
C PHE A 4 -7.47 -15.85 -6.72
N GLY A 5 -7.95 -15.43 -7.89
CA GLY A 5 -7.78 -14.05 -8.35
C GLY A 5 -8.45 -13.03 -7.41
N TRP A 6 -9.66 -13.32 -6.94
CA TRP A 6 -10.34 -12.49 -5.94
C TRP A 6 -9.62 -12.47 -4.60
N SER A 7 -9.05 -13.59 -4.15
CA SER A 7 -8.22 -13.62 -2.94
C SER A 7 -6.99 -12.72 -3.07
N VAL A 8 -6.32 -12.74 -4.23
CA VAL A 8 -5.18 -11.85 -4.47
C VAL A 8 -5.60 -10.39 -4.46
N LEU A 9 -6.70 -10.03 -5.12
CA LEU A 9 -7.21 -8.66 -5.11
C LEU A 9 -7.62 -8.19 -3.71
N PHE A 10 -8.23 -9.07 -2.93
CA PHE A 10 -8.52 -8.81 -1.53
C PHE A 10 -7.24 -8.55 -0.74
N PHE A 11 -6.20 -9.35 -0.92
CA PHE A 11 -4.92 -9.13 -0.25
C PHE A 11 -4.18 -7.88 -0.73
N VAL A 12 -4.33 -7.47 -2.00
CA VAL A 12 -3.86 -6.16 -2.46
C VAL A 12 -4.57 -5.05 -1.69
N PHE A 13 -5.89 -5.14 -1.47
CA PHE A 13 -6.60 -4.17 -0.65
C PHE A 13 -6.14 -4.19 0.81
N VAL A 14 -5.90 -5.37 1.40
CA VAL A 14 -5.32 -5.49 2.74
C VAL A 14 -3.95 -4.83 2.81
N ASP A 15 -3.12 -4.97 1.77
CA ASP A 15 -1.82 -4.30 1.64
C ASP A 15 -1.95 -2.76 1.70
N GLU A 16 -2.96 -2.21 1.03
CA GLU A 16 -3.29 -0.77 1.09
C GLU A 16 -3.65 -0.33 2.51
N LEU A 17 -4.44 -1.12 3.24
CA LEU A 17 -4.79 -0.84 4.64
C LEU A 17 -3.60 -0.93 5.58
N LEU A 18 -2.71 -1.91 5.36
CA LEU A 18 -1.48 -2.06 6.14
C LEU A 18 -0.52 -0.89 5.92
N ALA A 19 -0.45 -0.34 4.70
CA ALA A 19 0.35 0.86 4.44
C ALA A 19 -0.16 2.08 5.23
N ILE A 20 -1.49 2.24 5.35
CA ILE A 20 -2.08 3.30 6.16
C ILE A 20 -1.78 3.06 7.64
N ALA A 21 -1.94 1.82 8.13
CA ALA A 21 -1.62 1.47 9.52
C ALA A 21 -0.14 1.74 9.86
N ALA A 22 0.78 1.36 8.97
CA ALA A 22 2.20 1.64 9.10
C ALA A 22 2.50 3.15 9.20
N ALA A 23 1.85 3.96 8.37
CA ALA A 23 2.00 5.41 8.42
C ALA A 23 1.46 6.01 9.74
N VAL A 24 0.33 5.50 10.23
CA VAL A 24 -0.24 5.90 11.52
C VAL A 24 0.71 5.52 12.66
N THR A 25 1.24 4.30 12.68
CA THR A 25 2.24 3.84 13.67
C THR A 25 3.48 4.73 13.67
N TRP A 26 4.02 5.05 12.49
CA TRP A 26 5.17 5.94 12.37
C TRP A 26 4.83 7.37 12.86
N GLY A 27 3.67 7.90 12.50
CA GLY A 27 3.26 9.24 12.93
C GLY A 27 3.09 9.34 14.44
N ASP A 28 2.52 8.31 15.09
CA ASP A 28 2.40 8.25 16.54
C ASP A 28 3.77 8.18 17.23
N TYR A 29 4.66 7.30 16.73
CA TYR A 29 6.05 7.21 17.19
C TYR A 29 6.77 8.57 17.13
N GLN A 30 6.51 9.36 16.09
CA GLN A 30 7.28 10.57 15.82
C GLN A 30 6.73 11.83 16.49
N GLY A 31 5.43 11.89 16.79
CA GLY A 31 4.79 13.10 17.30
C GLY A 31 3.43 12.90 17.96
N GLY A 32 3.07 11.67 18.29
CA GLY A 32 1.81 11.30 18.94
C GLY A 32 0.58 11.35 18.02
N ALA A 33 -0.60 11.24 18.63
CA ALA A 33 -1.87 10.98 17.94
C ALA A 33 -2.21 11.95 16.80
N LEU A 34 -1.89 13.25 16.94
CA LEU A 34 -2.18 14.22 15.88
C LEU A 34 -1.36 13.93 14.61
N LEU A 35 -0.08 13.61 14.77
CA LEU A 35 0.79 13.26 13.64
C LEU A 35 0.44 11.87 13.09
N ALA A 36 0.01 10.93 13.94
CA ALA A 36 -0.51 9.64 13.52
C ALA A 36 -1.69 9.79 12.55
N VAL A 37 -2.69 10.59 12.93
CA VAL A 37 -3.86 10.90 12.08
C VAL A 37 -3.42 11.62 10.80
N ALA A 38 -2.56 12.64 10.91
CA ALA A 38 -2.08 13.37 9.76
C ALA A 38 -1.33 12.47 8.76
N ALA A 39 -0.46 11.57 9.23
CA ALA A 39 0.28 10.62 8.41
C ALA A 39 -0.64 9.61 7.70
N GLY A 40 -1.65 9.11 8.41
CA GLY A 40 -2.70 8.27 7.82
C GLY A 40 -3.46 9.00 6.72
N VAL A 41 -3.91 10.23 6.98
CA VAL A 41 -4.64 11.07 6.00
C VAL A 41 -3.77 11.37 4.79
N VAL A 42 -2.50 11.75 4.98
CA VAL A 42 -1.56 12.01 3.87
C VAL A 42 -1.38 10.76 3.01
N THR A 43 -1.27 9.59 3.64
CA THR A 43 -1.17 8.31 2.90
C THR A 43 -2.42 8.04 2.06
N VAL A 44 -3.61 8.20 2.64
CA VAL A 44 -4.89 8.02 1.91
C VAL A 44 -5.03 9.03 0.76
N VAL A 45 -4.73 10.31 1.01
CA VAL A 45 -4.81 11.37 -0.01
C VAL A 45 -3.79 11.12 -1.13
N GLY A 46 -2.54 10.80 -0.78
CA GLY A 46 -1.51 10.45 -1.76
C GLY A 46 -1.93 9.24 -2.61
N TRP A 47 -2.51 8.22 -1.98
CA TRP A 47 -3.04 7.05 -2.67
C TRP A 47 -4.17 7.43 -3.65
N ALA A 48 -5.15 8.20 -3.18
CA ALA A 48 -6.27 8.67 -3.99
C ALA A 48 -5.82 9.55 -5.17
N LEU A 49 -4.77 10.34 -5.01
CA LEU A 49 -4.26 11.24 -6.05
C LEU A 49 -3.40 10.54 -7.11
N PHE A 50 -2.62 9.53 -6.73
CA PHE A 50 -1.61 8.94 -7.61
C PHE A 50 -1.76 7.42 -7.85
N ALA A 51 -2.10 6.64 -6.83
CA ALA A 51 -2.01 5.18 -6.85
C ALA A 51 -3.33 4.45 -7.19
N SER A 52 -4.47 5.07 -6.87
CA SER A 52 -5.80 4.51 -7.10
C SER A 52 -6.12 4.28 -8.60
N PRO A 53 -6.94 3.28 -8.96
CA PRO A 53 -7.47 3.11 -10.31
C PRO A 53 -8.19 4.36 -10.87
N LYS A 54 -8.79 5.17 -9.98
CA LYS A 54 -9.49 6.41 -10.31
C LYS A 54 -8.67 7.66 -9.99
N ALA A 55 -7.37 7.51 -9.74
CA ALA A 55 -6.49 8.60 -9.36
C ALA A 55 -6.41 9.69 -10.43
N ARG A 56 -6.65 10.95 -10.02
CA ARG A 56 -6.61 12.12 -10.91
C ARG A 56 -5.27 12.26 -11.63
N PHE A 57 -4.17 11.97 -10.94
CA PHE A 57 -2.80 12.04 -11.48
C PHE A 57 -2.22 10.65 -11.75
N GLY A 58 -3.08 9.62 -11.76
CA GLY A 58 -2.68 8.25 -12.06
C GLY A 58 -2.54 8.02 -13.57
N GLY A 59 -1.39 7.50 -13.98
CA GLY A 59 -1.09 7.12 -15.36
C GLY A 59 -0.20 5.88 -15.42
N ARG A 60 0.24 5.50 -16.63
CA ARG A 60 1.06 4.29 -16.84
C ARG A 60 2.32 4.24 -15.97
N ILE A 61 2.90 5.39 -15.65
CA ILE A 61 4.15 5.53 -14.89
C ILE A 61 3.87 6.02 -13.47
N THR A 62 3.10 7.09 -13.31
CA THR A 62 2.86 7.72 -12.00
C THR A 62 2.14 6.82 -11.03
N ARG A 63 1.26 5.93 -11.51
CA ARG A 63 0.52 5.00 -10.63
C ARG A 63 1.43 3.93 -10.02
N PRO A 64 2.23 3.17 -10.78
CA PRO A 64 3.23 2.27 -10.22
C PRO A 64 4.20 2.98 -9.27
N LEU A 65 4.67 4.18 -9.63
CA LEU A 65 5.58 4.95 -8.77
C LEU A 65 4.93 5.39 -7.47
N GLY A 66 3.69 5.88 -7.50
CA GLY A 66 2.95 6.26 -6.31
C GLY A 66 2.78 5.08 -5.35
N LYS A 67 2.44 3.90 -5.87
CA LYS A 67 2.38 2.66 -5.06
C LYS A 67 3.72 2.31 -4.44
N ALA A 68 4.78 2.30 -5.25
CA ALA A 68 6.13 1.99 -4.79
C ALA A 68 6.56 2.94 -3.66
N ILE A 69 6.36 4.25 -3.84
CA ILE A 69 6.68 5.27 -2.84
C ILE A 69 5.90 5.02 -1.54
N VAL A 70 4.58 4.82 -1.61
CA VAL A 70 3.76 4.58 -0.41
C VAL A 70 4.22 3.33 0.34
N PHE A 71 4.42 2.21 -0.35
CA PHE A 71 4.84 0.96 0.29
C PHE A 71 6.28 1.02 0.82
N THR A 72 7.19 1.67 0.10
CA THR A 72 8.56 1.89 0.59
C THR A 72 8.57 2.78 1.83
N LEU A 73 7.83 3.89 1.82
CA LEU A 73 7.74 4.77 2.99
C LEU A 73 7.07 4.08 4.18
N ALA A 74 6.03 3.29 3.96
CA ALA A 74 5.39 2.49 5.02
C ALA A 74 6.37 1.47 5.63
N THR A 75 7.16 0.79 4.79
CA THR A 75 8.23 -0.13 5.24
C THR A 75 9.27 0.60 6.08
N ILE A 76 9.76 1.74 5.59
CA ILE A 76 10.75 2.57 6.30
C ILE A 76 10.15 3.09 7.62
N GLY A 77 8.90 3.52 7.62
CA GLY A 77 8.21 4.02 8.81
C GLY A 77 8.11 2.96 9.91
N LEU A 78 7.76 1.72 9.54
CA LEU A 78 7.79 0.57 10.47
C LEU A 78 9.21 0.30 10.96
N TRP A 79 10.20 0.36 10.08
CA TRP A 79 11.59 0.12 10.46
C TRP A 79 12.10 1.16 11.47
N VAL A 80 11.91 2.45 11.17
CA VAL A 80 12.37 3.55 12.04
C VAL A 80 11.61 3.61 13.36
N SER A 81 10.37 3.13 13.40
CA SER A 81 9.59 3.02 14.65
C SER A 81 9.85 1.72 15.43
N ASP A 82 10.96 1.03 15.18
CA ASP A 82 11.41 -0.21 15.86
C ASP A 82 10.49 -1.44 15.66
N HIS A 83 9.63 -1.41 14.64
CA HIS A 83 8.78 -2.54 14.24
C HIS A 83 9.43 -3.37 13.12
N HIS A 84 10.70 -3.76 13.30
CA HIS A 84 11.50 -4.42 12.25
C HIS A 84 10.85 -5.71 11.69
N PRO A 85 10.33 -6.64 12.52
CA PRO A 85 9.67 -7.84 11.99
C PRO A 85 8.47 -7.51 11.09
N GLN A 86 7.66 -6.52 11.48
CA GLN A 86 6.51 -6.06 10.72
C GLN A 86 6.95 -5.36 9.43
N ALA A 87 8.04 -4.57 9.46
CA ALA A 87 8.59 -3.93 8.27
C ALA A 87 9.01 -4.97 7.22
N ILE A 88 9.71 -6.02 7.64
CA ILE A 88 10.14 -7.12 6.74
C ILE A 88 8.92 -7.88 6.22
N ALA A 89 7.99 -8.26 7.11
CA ALA A 89 6.79 -9.00 6.73
C ALA A 89 5.94 -8.21 5.74
N PHE A 90 5.74 -6.92 5.99
CA PHE A 90 5.02 -6.01 5.10
C PHE A 90 5.71 -5.89 3.74
N ALA A 91 7.02 -5.61 3.70
CA ALA A 91 7.75 -5.49 2.45
C ALA A 91 7.67 -6.76 1.59
N VAL A 92 7.87 -7.93 2.20
CA VAL A 92 7.76 -9.23 1.52
C VAL A 92 6.33 -9.46 1.03
N PHE A 93 5.34 -9.23 1.89
CA PHE A 93 3.93 -9.38 1.55
C PHE A 93 3.54 -8.47 0.38
N SER A 94 3.85 -7.17 0.44
CA SER A 94 3.53 -6.21 -0.62
C SER A 94 4.17 -6.61 -1.94
N VAL A 95 5.46 -6.99 -1.94
CA VAL A 95 6.15 -7.42 -3.17
C VAL A 95 5.47 -8.64 -3.77
N LEU A 96 5.24 -9.68 -2.96
CA LEU A 96 4.63 -10.93 -3.44
C LEU A 96 3.22 -10.72 -3.97
N ILE A 97 2.37 -10.00 -3.22
CA ILE A 97 0.97 -9.86 -3.61
C ILE A 97 0.79 -8.94 -4.82
N ASN A 98 1.57 -7.86 -4.91
CA ASN A 98 1.52 -6.98 -6.07
C ASN A 98 2.10 -7.66 -7.31
N ALA A 99 3.12 -8.53 -7.15
CA ALA A 99 3.63 -9.35 -8.25
C ALA A 99 2.58 -10.36 -8.75
N LEU A 100 1.89 -11.06 -7.84
CA LEU A 100 0.78 -11.95 -8.18
C LEU A 100 -0.34 -11.19 -8.92
N ALA A 101 -0.68 -9.98 -8.46
CA ALA A 101 -1.68 -9.14 -9.12
C ALA A 101 -1.30 -8.72 -10.55
N GLN A 102 -0.03 -8.87 -10.96
CA GLN A 102 0.38 -8.62 -12.34
C GLN A 102 0.06 -9.75 -13.32
N LEU A 103 -0.31 -10.94 -12.82
CA LEU A 103 -0.62 -12.09 -13.65
C LEU A 103 -1.80 -11.79 -14.60
N PRO A 104 -1.73 -12.20 -15.88
CA PRO A 104 -2.79 -11.93 -16.85
C PRO A 104 -4.18 -12.42 -16.40
N SER A 105 -4.22 -13.60 -15.77
CA SER A 105 -5.45 -14.21 -15.25
C SER A 105 -6.14 -13.40 -14.15
N ILE A 106 -5.39 -12.55 -13.43
CA ILE A 106 -5.93 -11.67 -12.38
C ILE A 106 -6.26 -10.31 -12.96
N LYS A 107 -5.42 -9.77 -13.85
CA LYS A 107 -5.67 -8.48 -14.53
C LYS A 107 -6.98 -8.45 -15.29
N VAL A 108 -7.40 -9.57 -15.88
CA VAL A 108 -8.68 -9.67 -16.59
C VAL A 108 -9.87 -9.47 -15.65
N LEU A 109 -9.77 -9.81 -14.36
CA LEU A 109 -10.86 -9.62 -13.39
C LEU A 109 -11.11 -8.16 -13.00
N VAL A 110 -10.20 -7.24 -13.35
CA VAL A 110 -10.27 -5.81 -13.00
C VAL A 110 -10.54 -4.94 -14.25
N ARG A 111 -10.56 -5.55 -15.43
CA ARG A 111 -10.87 -4.89 -16.71
C ARG A 111 -12.31 -5.22 -17.07
N ASP A 112 -13.24 -4.46 -16.51
CA ASP A 112 -14.60 -4.31 -17.05
C ASP A 112 -14.61 -3.26 -18.16
#